data_AF-A0A7Y5KWR0-F1
#
_entry.id   AF-A0A7Y5KWR0-F1
#
_cell.length_a   1.000
_cell.length_b   1.000
_cell.length_c   1.000
_cell.angle_alpha   90.00
_cell.angle_beta   90.00
_cell.angle_gamma   90.00
#
_symmetry.space_group_name_H-M   'P 1'
#
loop_
_entity.id
_entity.type
_entity.pdbx_description
1 polymer ?
#
loop_
_entity_poly.entity_id
_entity_poly.type
_entity_poly.pdbx_seq_one_letter_code
_entity_poly.pdbx_strand_id
1 'polypeptide(L)'
;MRNSASGFLVAAMIGTLSGACDSDVEVVDGGGGSGGAQEGGSASSVQGGAGGESSAQGGASQGGAGMGGRSPDTTTSAQGGSSSSDVGGSSGTGTMICDSQGPCGDCVAQACPEVWCGCVNNPDCLQLFGCTAACPSGPEHEACIQSCMSTYPDGISDAVLATGCASDPCSDSCPQAGNPLTPCEECTYSTCPDAMNTCLANSECLDLYGCLSACGQNDLSCHQGCYNDHPDGIEPLEDVLDCTSGPCEDSCN
;
A
#
# COMPACT_ATOMS: atom_id res chain seq x y z
N MET A 1 4.92 30.19 6.39
CA MET A 1 4.12 29.26 7.23
C MET A 1 3.32 28.33 6.31
N ARG A 2 4.00 27.59 5.43
CA ARG A 2 3.39 26.70 4.44
C ARG A 2 4.26 25.44 4.32
N ASN A 3 3.58 24.30 4.28
CA ASN A 3 4.04 22.96 3.86
C ASN A 3 5.00 22.21 4.79
N SER A 4 4.43 21.63 5.86
CA SER A 4 4.93 20.43 6.55
C SER A 4 3.99 19.24 6.31
N ALA A 5 3.41 19.13 5.11
CA ALA A 5 2.43 18.10 4.78
C ALA A 5 3.07 16.79 4.29
N SER A 6 4.28 16.83 3.73
CA SER A 6 4.89 15.66 3.09
C SER A 6 5.35 14.57 4.08
N GLY A 7 5.62 14.91 5.35
CA GLY A 7 6.04 13.92 6.37
C GLY A 7 4.96 13.22 7.14
N PHE A 8 3.70 13.52 6.82
CA PHE A 8 2.56 12.85 7.44
C PHE A 8 2.18 11.55 6.72
N LEU A 9 2.71 11.29 5.52
CA LEU A 9 2.21 10.27 4.60
C LEU A 9 2.49 8.84 5.08
N VAL A 10 3.68 8.59 5.66
CA VAL A 10 4.01 7.31 6.29
C VAL A 10 3.41 7.26 7.70
N ALA A 11 3.45 8.34 8.48
CA ALA A 11 2.79 8.39 9.80
C ALA A 11 1.25 8.30 9.73
N ALA A 12 0.63 8.50 8.57
CA ALA A 12 -0.81 8.38 8.35
C ALA A 12 -1.23 7.03 7.75
N MET A 13 -0.27 6.17 7.38
CA MET A 13 -0.53 4.74 7.08
C MET A 13 0.07 3.81 8.14
N ILE A 14 1.24 4.14 8.68
CA ILE A 14 1.88 3.48 9.82
C ILE A 14 1.24 3.96 11.14
N GLY A 15 1.21 5.28 11.39
CA GLY A 15 0.75 5.84 12.68
C GLY A 15 -0.76 5.95 12.89
N THR A 16 -1.60 5.60 11.91
CA THR A 16 -3.07 5.54 12.06
C THR A 16 -3.59 4.11 12.24
N LEU A 17 -2.80 3.11 11.83
CA LEU A 17 -3.12 1.69 12.03
C LEU A 17 -2.71 1.21 13.44
N SER A 18 -1.74 1.86 14.09
CA SER A 18 -1.34 1.55 15.48
C SER A 18 -2.34 2.01 16.58
N GLY A 19 -3.50 2.58 16.22
CA GLY A 19 -4.38 3.32 17.14
C GLY A 19 -5.65 2.65 17.67
N ALA A 20 -6.08 1.47 17.18
CA ALA A 20 -7.42 0.96 17.52
C ALA A 20 -7.47 -0.54 17.85
N CYS A 21 -6.76 -0.93 18.91
CA CYS A 21 -7.04 -2.14 19.68
C CYS A 21 -7.00 -1.87 21.18
N ASP A 22 -7.45 -0.69 21.63
CA ASP A 22 -7.76 -0.43 23.03
C ASP A 22 -9.15 0.21 23.07
N SER A 23 -10.16 -0.61 22.79
CA SER A 23 -11.47 -0.36 23.37
C SER A 23 -11.40 -0.98 24.75
N ASP A 24 -11.45 -0.14 25.79
CA ASP A 24 -11.81 -0.49 27.15
C ASP A 24 -12.99 -1.49 27.14
N VAL A 25 -12.68 -2.79 27.13
CA VAL A 25 -13.47 -3.75 27.88
C VAL A 25 -13.17 -3.39 29.32
N GLU A 26 -14.16 -2.85 30.02
CA GLU A 26 -14.11 -2.75 31.48
C GLU A 26 -13.81 -4.16 32.04
N VAL A 27 -12.53 -4.43 32.31
CA VAL A 27 -12.11 -5.60 33.05
C VAL A 27 -12.55 -5.35 34.48
N VAL A 28 -13.66 -6.00 34.86
CA VAL A 28 -14.05 -6.18 36.24
C VAL A 28 -12.83 -6.69 37.01
N ASP A 29 -12.36 -5.86 37.95
CA ASP A 29 -11.33 -6.17 38.92
C ASP A 29 -11.72 -7.44 39.70
N GLY A 30 -11.15 -8.56 39.28
CA GLY A 30 -11.37 -9.89 39.82
C GLY A 30 -10.04 -10.48 40.27
N GLY A 31 -9.72 -10.27 41.54
CA GLY A 31 -8.40 -10.50 42.10
C GLY A 31 -7.85 -11.93 42.07
N GLY A 32 -6.54 -11.99 42.26
CA GLY A 32 -5.88 -13.01 43.07
C GLY A 32 -5.45 -14.29 42.35
N GLY A 33 -4.14 -14.45 42.16
CA GLY A 33 -3.55 -15.73 41.81
C GLY A 33 -2.03 -15.71 41.82
N SER A 34 -1.44 -16.05 42.97
CA SER A 34 0.00 -16.29 43.12
C SER A 34 0.37 -17.67 42.57
N GLY A 35 1.46 -17.75 41.80
CA GLY A 35 2.27 -18.98 41.74
C GLY A 35 2.73 -19.40 40.35
N GLY A 36 4.02 -19.74 40.24
CA GLY A 36 4.53 -20.58 39.17
C GLY A 36 5.89 -20.17 38.64
N ALA A 37 6.96 -20.63 39.30
CA ALA A 37 8.30 -20.67 38.72
C ALA A 37 8.37 -21.75 37.63
N GLN A 38 9.01 -21.47 36.49
CA GLN A 38 9.59 -22.49 35.63
C GLN A 38 10.98 -22.08 35.14
N GLU A 39 11.93 -22.95 35.47
CA GLU A 39 13.31 -23.02 35.00
C GLU A 39 13.39 -23.77 33.66
N GLY A 40 14.46 -23.49 32.90
CA GLY A 40 14.97 -24.34 31.80
C GLY A 40 14.59 -23.78 30.42
N GLY A 41 15.50 -23.40 29.52
CA GLY A 41 16.88 -23.83 29.31
C GLY A 41 16.96 -24.52 27.95
N SER A 42 17.69 -23.93 27.00
CA SER A 42 18.58 -24.62 26.04
C SER A 42 19.08 -23.63 24.98
N ALA A 43 20.36 -23.29 25.10
CA ALA A 43 21.13 -22.66 24.04
C ALA A 43 21.33 -23.64 22.89
N SER A 44 21.10 -23.20 21.65
CA SER A 44 21.62 -23.87 20.45
C SER A 44 22.53 -22.89 19.72
N SER A 45 23.83 -23.04 19.95
CA SER A 45 24.90 -22.46 19.16
C SER A 45 24.92 -23.14 17.79
N VAL A 46 24.60 -22.41 16.73
CA VAL A 46 24.84 -22.86 15.36
C VAL A 46 26.15 -22.26 14.88
N GLN A 47 27.09 -23.15 14.61
CA GLN A 47 28.47 -22.91 14.24
C GLN A 47 28.64 -23.25 12.76
N GLY A 48 29.24 -22.31 12.01
CA GLY A 48 30.09 -22.63 10.85
C GLY A 48 29.43 -22.60 9.47
N GLY A 49 30.08 -21.86 8.55
CA GLY A 49 29.79 -21.92 7.12
C GLY A 49 30.51 -20.83 6.33
N ALA A 50 31.84 -20.90 6.26
CA ALA A 50 32.63 -20.11 5.30
C ALA A 50 32.79 -20.92 4.00
N GLY A 51 32.71 -20.23 2.86
CA GLY A 51 33.24 -20.69 1.57
C GLY A 51 32.25 -20.63 0.42
N GLY A 52 32.64 -19.97 -0.68
CA GLY A 52 31.90 -20.05 -1.94
C GLY A 52 32.13 -18.88 -2.89
N GLU A 53 33.36 -18.67 -3.33
CA GLU A 53 33.68 -17.82 -4.48
C GLU A 53 33.05 -18.43 -5.73
N SER A 54 32.29 -17.65 -6.51
CA SER A 54 31.84 -18.07 -7.84
C SER A 54 31.79 -16.87 -8.78
N SER A 55 32.72 -16.91 -9.72
CA SER A 55 32.86 -16.01 -10.86
C SER A 55 31.72 -16.24 -11.86
N ALA A 56 31.10 -15.17 -12.36
CA ALA A 56 30.35 -15.14 -13.61
C ALA A 56 30.62 -13.77 -14.25
N GLN A 57 31.63 -13.64 -15.11
CA GLN A 57 31.54 -13.86 -16.56
C GLN A 57 30.52 -12.93 -17.23
N GLY A 58 31.02 -11.75 -17.61
CA GLY A 58 30.31 -10.80 -18.47
C GLY A 58 30.00 -11.40 -19.84
N GLY A 59 28.74 -11.30 -20.23
CA GLY A 59 28.26 -11.59 -21.58
C GLY A 59 27.84 -10.29 -22.25
N ALA A 60 28.55 -9.92 -23.32
CA ALA A 60 28.15 -8.85 -24.22
C ALA A 60 26.97 -9.30 -25.09
N SER A 61 25.86 -8.59 -25.04
CA SER A 61 24.74 -8.76 -25.97
C SER A 61 24.91 -7.80 -27.16
N GLN A 62 25.29 -8.38 -28.30
CA GLN A 62 25.21 -7.80 -29.63
C GLN A 62 23.75 -7.60 -30.04
N GLY A 63 23.50 -6.51 -30.78
CA GLY A 63 22.20 -6.12 -31.26
C GLY A 63 21.57 -7.04 -32.29
N GLY A 64 20.26 -6.86 -32.46
CA GLY A 64 19.47 -7.44 -33.53
C GLY A 64 18.41 -6.44 -33.97
N ALA A 65 18.65 -5.77 -35.10
CA ALA A 65 17.63 -5.04 -35.84
C ALA A 65 16.74 -6.04 -36.57
N GLY A 66 15.44 -6.06 -36.27
CA GLY A 66 14.45 -6.88 -36.95
C GLY A 66 13.33 -6.02 -37.53
N MET A 67 13.42 -5.71 -38.82
CA MET A 67 12.31 -5.17 -39.61
C MET A 67 11.45 -6.32 -40.16
N GLY A 68 10.13 -6.14 -40.16
CA GLY A 68 9.24 -6.70 -41.18
C GLY A 68 8.20 -7.72 -40.71
N GLY A 69 6.92 -7.43 -40.96
CA GLY A 69 5.83 -8.40 -40.86
C GLY A 69 4.45 -7.79 -41.07
N ARG A 70 4.00 -7.70 -42.33
CA ARG A 70 2.62 -7.37 -42.73
C ARG A 70 1.77 -8.66 -42.81
N SER A 71 0.54 -8.61 -42.25
CA SER A 71 -0.77 -9.23 -42.65
C SER A 71 -0.83 -10.74 -43.06
N PRO A 72 -1.97 -11.48 -42.95
CA PRO A 72 -3.36 -11.04 -43.09
C PRO A 72 -4.42 -11.71 -42.15
N ASP A 73 -5.67 -11.32 -42.37
CA ASP A 73 -6.93 -11.91 -41.94
C ASP A 73 -6.94 -13.43 -41.67
N THR A 74 -7.61 -13.83 -40.58
CA THR A 74 -8.25 -15.15 -40.49
C THR A 74 -9.56 -15.03 -39.72
N THR A 75 -10.65 -15.19 -40.47
CA THR A 75 -12.02 -15.42 -40.04
C THR A 75 -12.14 -16.79 -39.37
N THR A 76 -12.72 -16.86 -38.17
CA THR A 76 -13.36 -18.10 -37.69
C THR A 76 -14.57 -17.75 -36.84
N SER A 77 -15.73 -18.05 -37.41
CA SER A 77 -17.04 -18.05 -36.77
C SER A 77 -17.12 -19.19 -35.75
N ALA A 78 -17.50 -18.88 -34.52
CA ALA A 78 -18.08 -19.86 -33.61
C ALA A 78 -19.34 -19.27 -32.97
N GLN A 79 -20.43 -19.96 -33.29
CA GLN A 79 -21.82 -19.71 -32.96
C GLN A 79 -22.15 -20.54 -31.71
N GLY A 80 -22.74 -19.95 -30.67
CA GLY A 80 -23.29 -20.73 -29.57
C GLY A 80 -23.73 -19.94 -28.35
N GLY A 81 -25.05 -19.98 -28.06
CA GLY A 81 -25.56 -19.89 -26.69
C GLY A 81 -26.16 -18.55 -26.28
N SER A 82 -27.34 -18.24 -26.81
CA SER A 82 -28.24 -17.22 -26.25
C SER A 82 -28.83 -17.68 -24.92
N SER A 83 -28.42 -17.02 -23.83
CA SER A 83 -29.18 -16.95 -22.58
C SER A 83 -29.41 -15.48 -22.28
N SER A 84 -30.44 -14.92 -22.91
CA SER A 84 -30.94 -13.59 -22.61
C SER A 84 -31.67 -13.64 -21.27
N SER A 85 -30.99 -13.19 -20.21
CA SER A 85 -31.67 -12.77 -18.99
C SER A 85 -31.91 -11.27 -19.15
N ASP A 86 -33.15 -10.92 -19.46
CA ASP A 86 -33.64 -9.55 -19.49
C ASP A 86 -33.40 -8.87 -18.14
N VAL A 87 -32.38 -8.03 -18.05
CA VAL A 87 -32.26 -7.04 -16.98
C VAL A 87 -33.01 -5.82 -17.47
N GLY A 88 -34.25 -5.68 -17.00
CA GLY A 88 -35.09 -4.51 -17.25
C GLY A 88 -34.37 -3.25 -16.78
N GLY A 89 -33.83 -2.49 -17.73
CA GLY A 89 -33.18 -1.21 -17.51
C GLY A 89 -34.19 -0.16 -17.05
N SER A 90 -34.40 -0.07 -15.74
CA SER A 90 -34.76 1.20 -15.14
C SER A 90 -33.59 2.14 -15.36
N SER A 91 -33.79 3.17 -16.19
CA SER A 91 -32.94 4.36 -16.29
C SER A 91 -33.00 5.20 -15.00
N GLY A 92 -32.85 4.54 -13.86
CA GLY A 92 -32.35 5.20 -12.66
C GLY A 92 -30.86 5.34 -12.83
N THR A 93 -30.32 6.51 -12.51
CA THR A 93 -28.91 6.70 -12.17
C THR A 93 -28.58 5.82 -10.95
N GLY A 94 -28.53 4.50 -11.16
CA GLY A 94 -28.14 3.51 -10.19
C GLY A 94 -26.63 3.55 -10.12
N THR A 95 -26.12 4.21 -9.09
CA THR A 95 -24.71 4.10 -8.70
C THR A 95 -24.39 2.61 -8.59
N MET A 96 -23.35 2.14 -9.30
CA MET A 96 -22.85 0.79 -9.11
C MET A 96 -22.26 0.73 -7.71
N ILE A 97 -23.00 0.14 -6.76
CA ILE A 97 -22.49 -0.13 -5.42
C ILE A 97 -21.77 -1.46 -5.51
N CYS A 98 -20.44 -1.44 -5.38
CA CYS A 98 -19.64 -2.66 -5.31
C CYS A 98 -19.85 -3.39 -3.98
N ASP A 99 -19.60 -4.70 -3.98
CA ASP A 99 -19.79 -5.54 -2.79
C ASP A 99 -18.94 -5.00 -1.63
N SER A 100 -19.51 -5.00 -0.43
CA SER A 100 -18.92 -4.38 0.75
C SER A 100 -18.73 -5.41 1.86
N GLN A 101 -17.58 -5.38 2.51
CA GLN A 101 -17.25 -6.30 3.59
C GLN A 101 -17.31 -5.58 4.94
N GLY A 102 -18.47 -5.67 5.59
CA GLY A 102 -18.69 -5.13 6.94
C GLY A 102 -18.95 -3.62 6.98
N PRO A 103 -19.12 -3.05 8.18
CA PRO A 103 -19.63 -1.68 8.35
C PRO A 103 -18.71 -0.62 7.76
N CYS A 104 -17.38 -0.83 7.81
CA CYS A 104 -16.43 0.06 7.16
C CYS A 104 -16.62 0.02 5.64
N GLY A 105 -16.53 -1.16 5.03
CA GLY A 105 -16.71 -1.33 3.59
C GLY A 105 -18.06 -0.83 3.10
N ASP A 106 -19.14 -1.01 3.87
CA ASP A 106 -20.48 -0.50 3.55
C ASP A 106 -20.48 1.03 3.45
N CYS A 107 -19.82 1.69 4.41
CA CYS A 107 -19.70 3.14 4.40
C CYS A 107 -18.83 3.63 3.23
N VAL A 108 -17.68 3.01 2.97
CA VAL A 108 -16.80 3.41 1.85
C VAL A 108 -17.48 3.18 0.50
N ALA A 109 -18.19 2.06 0.33
CA ALA A 109 -18.96 1.78 -0.88
C ALA A 109 -20.05 2.84 -1.15
N GLN A 110 -20.62 3.44 -0.08
CA GLN A 110 -21.63 4.48 -0.20
C GLN A 110 -21.04 5.89 -0.38
N ALA A 111 -20.00 6.23 0.39
CA ALA A 111 -19.38 7.55 0.37
C ALA A 111 -18.45 7.75 -0.84
N CYS A 112 -17.79 6.67 -1.27
CA CYS A 112 -16.69 6.65 -2.21
C CYS A 112 -16.83 5.53 -3.25
N PRO A 113 -17.97 5.42 -3.97
CA PRO A 113 -18.29 4.25 -4.78
C PRO A 113 -17.24 3.99 -5.87
N GLU A 114 -16.70 5.03 -6.51
CA GLU A 114 -15.71 4.87 -7.58
C GLU A 114 -14.39 4.29 -7.06
N VAL A 115 -13.89 4.83 -5.95
CA VAL A 115 -12.64 4.39 -5.32
C VAL A 115 -12.79 2.99 -4.74
N TRP A 116 -13.89 2.71 -4.03
CA TRP A 116 -14.18 1.39 -3.49
C TRP A 116 -14.29 0.35 -4.60
N CYS A 117 -15.00 0.68 -5.69
CA CYS A 117 -15.10 -0.21 -6.84
C CYS A 117 -13.75 -0.45 -7.52
N GLY A 118 -12.86 0.54 -7.57
CA GLY A 118 -11.48 0.36 -8.02
C GLY A 118 -10.79 -0.73 -7.20
N CYS A 119 -10.79 -0.58 -5.88
CA CYS A 119 -10.21 -1.56 -4.97
C CYS A 119 -10.87 -2.95 -5.06
N VAL A 120 -12.20 -3.05 -5.09
CA VAL A 120 -12.90 -4.35 -5.16
C VAL A 120 -12.58 -5.10 -6.46
N ASN A 121 -12.35 -4.39 -7.57
CA ASN A 121 -11.95 -4.99 -8.84
C ASN A 121 -10.44 -5.33 -8.90
N ASN A 122 -9.65 -4.87 -7.93
CA ASN A 122 -8.25 -5.23 -7.76
C ASN A 122 -8.10 -6.32 -6.68
N PRO A 123 -7.78 -7.59 -7.06
CA PRO A 123 -7.67 -8.67 -6.09
C PRO A 123 -6.60 -8.39 -5.03
N ASP A 124 -5.51 -7.72 -5.39
CA ASP A 124 -4.42 -7.41 -4.46
C ASP A 124 -4.86 -6.37 -3.43
N CYS A 125 -5.73 -5.42 -3.79
CA CYS A 125 -6.27 -4.45 -2.84
C CYS A 125 -7.10 -5.14 -1.74
N LEU A 126 -7.99 -6.07 -2.14
CA LEU A 126 -8.79 -6.84 -1.17
C LEU A 126 -7.94 -7.76 -0.30
N GLN A 127 -6.93 -8.41 -0.89
CA GLN A 127 -6.01 -9.25 -0.13
C GLN A 127 -5.13 -8.43 0.83
N LEU A 128 -4.74 -7.22 0.42
CA LEU A 128 -4.01 -6.29 1.27
C LEU A 128 -4.85 -5.90 2.50
N PHE A 129 -6.12 -5.54 2.33
CA PHE A 129 -7.03 -5.28 3.46
C PHE A 129 -7.19 -6.49 4.38
N GLY A 130 -7.34 -7.69 3.82
CA GLY A 130 -7.42 -8.91 4.62
C GLY A 130 -6.13 -9.21 5.39
N CYS A 131 -4.98 -8.93 4.79
CA CYS A 131 -3.67 -9.13 5.39
C CYS A 131 -3.40 -8.12 6.52
N THR A 132 -3.65 -6.82 6.28
CA THR A 132 -3.44 -5.78 7.30
C THR A 132 -4.41 -5.92 8.47
N ALA A 133 -5.67 -6.32 8.23
CA ALA A 133 -6.62 -6.61 9.29
C ALA A 133 -6.24 -7.82 10.16
N ALA A 134 -5.38 -8.72 9.65
CA ALA A 134 -4.86 -9.86 10.41
C ALA A 134 -3.57 -9.53 11.18
N CYS A 135 -3.01 -8.33 11.01
CA CYS A 135 -1.78 -7.96 11.68
C CYS A 135 -1.98 -7.81 13.20
N PRO A 136 -1.04 -8.32 14.02
CA PRO A 136 -1.12 -8.16 15.47
C PRO A 136 -1.02 -6.69 15.86
N SER A 137 -1.69 -6.30 16.93
CA SER A 137 -1.49 -5.00 17.56
C SER A 137 -0.15 -4.99 18.31
N GLY A 138 0.54 -3.85 18.35
CA GLY A 138 1.79 -3.69 19.12
C GLY A 138 3.02 -3.46 18.23
N PRO A 139 4.23 -3.70 18.74
CA PRO A 139 5.47 -3.36 18.03
C PRO A 139 5.70 -4.19 16.75
N GLU A 140 5.12 -5.38 16.66
CA GLU A 140 5.17 -6.22 15.46
C GLU A 140 4.20 -5.81 14.35
N HIS A 141 3.31 -4.84 14.62
CA HIS A 141 2.29 -4.37 13.69
C HIS A 141 2.90 -3.82 12.39
N GLU A 142 3.90 -2.95 12.52
CA GLU A 142 4.53 -2.28 11.37
C GLU A 142 5.23 -3.27 10.44
N ALA A 143 5.97 -4.22 11.00
CA ALA A 143 6.63 -5.26 10.23
C ALA A 143 5.61 -6.16 9.49
N CYS A 144 4.46 -6.41 10.11
CA CYS A 144 3.38 -7.16 9.48
C CYS A 144 2.75 -6.39 8.31
N ILE A 145 2.40 -5.11 8.50
CA ILE A 145 1.86 -4.27 7.43
C ILE A 145 2.84 -4.20 6.26
N GLN A 146 4.13 -3.99 6.55
CA GLN A 146 5.15 -3.96 5.51
C GLN A 146 5.19 -5.26 4.71
N SER A 147 5.14 -6.41 5.39
CA SER A 147 5.07 -7.70 4.73
C SER A 147 3.82 -7.86 3.87
N CYS A 148 2.67 -7.32 4.29
CA CYS A 148 1.45 -7.30 3.50
C CYS A 148 1.59 -6.45 2.23
N MET A 149 2.15 -5.24 2.35
CA MET A 149 2.42 -4.36 1.20
C MET A 149 3.39 -5.01 0.21
N SER A 150 4.47 -5.64 0.68
CA SER A 150 5.38 -6.37 -0.20
C SER A 150 4.75 -7.63 -0.85
N THR A 151 3.71 -8.21 -0.22
CA THR A 151 3.01 -9.39 -0.76
C THR A 151 1.98 -9.01 -1.81
N TYR A 152 1.32 -7.85 -1.66
CA TYR A 152 0.24 -7.38 -2.53
C TYR A 152 0.55 -5.96 -3.07
N PRO A 153 1.65 -5.79 -3.81
CA PRO A 153 2.14 -4.47 -4.20
C PRO A 153 1.14 -3.73 -5.11
N ASP A 154 0.48 -4.46 -6.02
CA ASP A 154 -0.42 -3.86 -7.02
C ASP A 154 -1.70 -3.29 -6.39
N GLY A 155 -2.01 -3.69 -5.15
CA GLY A 155 -3.18 -3.24 -4.40
C GLY A 155 -2.95 -2.03 -3.51
N ILE A 156 -1.69 -1.57 -3.34
CA ILE A 156 -1.36 -0.58 -2.32
C ILE A 156 -2.07 0.74 -2.61
N SER A 157 -1.85 1.36 -3.78
CA SER A 157 -2.42 2.67 -4.12
C SER A 157 -3.95 2.69 -4.05
N ASP A 158 -4.61 1.62 -4.52
CA ASP A 158 -6.08 1.50 -4.42
C ASP A 158 -6.54 1.41 -2.96
N ALA A 159 -5.80 0.70 -2.11
CA ALA A 159 -6.09 0.63 -0.69
C ALA A 159 -5.93 1.99 -0.01
N VAL A 160 -4.88 2.76 -0.36
CA VAL A 160 -4.67 4.11 0.18
C VAL A 160 -5.77 5.06 -0.24
N LEU A 161 -6.17 5.03 -1.51
CA LEU A 161 -7.27 5.85 -1.99
C LEU A 161 -8.58 5.49 -1.26
N ALA A 162 -8.85 4.20 -1.07
CA ALA A 162 -10.05 3.73 -0.39
C ALA A 162 -10.08 4.15 1.09
N THR A 163 -8.96 4.01 1.82
CA THR A 163 -8.87 4.46 3.22
C THR A 163 -8.89 5.99 3.33
N GLY A 164 -8.17 6.68 2.46
CA GLY A 164 -8.15 8.14 2.39
C GLY A 164 -9.52 8.76 2.11
N CYS A 165 -10.33 8.11 1.29
CA CYS A 165 -11.71 8.55 1.05
C CYS A 165 -12.63 8.23 2.23
N ALA A 166 -12.32 7.20 3.02
CA ALA A 166 -13.09 6.80 4.20
C ALA A 166 -12.81 7.67 5.44
N SER A 167 -11.68 8.38 5.49
CA SER A 167 -11.18 9.05 6.70
C SER A 167 -12.18 10.02 7.32
N ASP A 168 -12.87 10.81 6.49
CA ASP A 168 -13.83 11.83 6.93
C ASP A 168 -15.28 11.28 6.99
N PRO A 169 -15.85 10.72 5.90
CA PRO A 169 -17.26 10.32 5.90
C PRO A 169 -17.52 9.03 6.70
N CYS A 170 -16.49 8.25 6.98
CA CYS A 170 -16.61 6.93 7.59
C CYS A 170 -15.80 6.76 8.87
N SER A 171 -15.35 7.85 9.51
CA SER A 171 -14.52 7.80 10.73
C SER A 171 -15.08 6.88 11.83
N ASP A 172 -16.41 6.87 12.01
CA ASP A 172 -17.09 6.06 13.02
C ASP A 172 -17.10 4.56 12.67
N SER A 173 -17.12 4.23 11.38
CA SER A 173 -17.16 2.85 10.88
C SER A 173 -15.77 2.31 10.53
N CYS A 174 -14.81 3.21 10.28
CA CYS A 174 -13.45 2.95 9.83
C CYS A 174 -12.45 3.75 10.70
N PRO A 175 -12.31 3.44 12.00
CA PRO A 175 -11.35 4.15 12.85
C PRO A 175 -9.90 4.06 12.34
N GLN A 176 -9.59 3.04 11.53
CA GLN A 176 -8.30 2.84 10.88
C GLN A 176 -8.10 3.62 9.57
N ALA A 177 -9.09 4.38 9.08
CA ALA A 177 -9.01 5.08 7.80
C ALA A 177 -7.98 6.23 7.76
N GLY A 178 -7.44 6.62 8.92
CA GLY A 178 -6.39 7.61 9.03
C GLY A 178 -6.86 9.02 8.70
N ASN A 179 -5.97 9.82 8.10
CA ASN A 179 -6.26 11.20 7.72
C ASN A 179 -6.68 11.27 6.25
N PRO A 180 -7.50 12.27 5.86
CA PRO A 180 -7.85 12.49 4.46
C PRO A 180 -6.61 12.79 3.63
N LEU A 181 -6.59 12.24 2.41
CA LEU A 181 -5.54 12.55 1.44
C LEU A 181 -5.65 14.01 0.99
N THR A 182 -4.51 14.66 0.88
CA THR A 182 -4.40 15.94 0.19
C THR A 182 -4.55 15.76 -1.32
N PRO A 183 -4.91 16.82 -2.07
CA PRO A 183 -5.03 16.73 -3.53
C PRO A 183 -3.77 16.23 -4.25
N CYS A 184 -2.58 16.55 -3.71
CA CYS A 184 -1.32 16.06 -4.24
C CYS A 184 -1.19 14.54 -4.06
N GLU A 185 -1.56 14.03 -2.89
CA GLU A 185 -1.49 12.60 -2.58
C GLU A 185 -2.48 11.81 -3.40
N GLU A 186 -3.74 12.27 -3.48
CA GLU A 186 -4.76 11.65 -4.32
C GLU A 186 -4.31 11.59 -5.79
N CYS A 187 -3.71 12.66 -6.32
CA CYS A 187 -3.14 12.67 -7.67
C CYS A 187 -2.01 11.64 -7.81
N THR A 188 -1.10 11.60 -6.84
CA THR A 188 0.07 10.72 -6.86
C THR A 188 -0.36 9.24 -6.84
N TYR A 189 -1.29 8.86 -5.96
CA TYR A 189 -1.79 7.49 -5.89
C TYR A 189 -2.65 7.08 -7.08
N SER A 190 -3.41 8.02 -7.67
CA SER A 190 -4.26 7.71 -8.83
C SER A 190 -3.51 7.72 -10.16
N THR A 191 -2.49 8.56 -10.30
CA THR A 191 -1.79 8.76 -11.58
C THR A 191 -0.42 8.09 -11.64
N CYS A 192 0.20 7.84 -10.48
CA CYS A 192 1.50 7.18 -10.35
C CYS A 192 1.43 5.88 -9.53
N PRO A 193 0.43 5.00 -9.74
CA PRO A 193 0.25 3.83 -8.88
C PRO A 193 1.44 2.88 -8.93
N ASP A 194 2.03 2.64 -10.11
CA ASP A 194 3.16 1.70 -10.24
C ASP A 194 4.39 2.16 -9.43
N ALA A 195 4.75 3.44 -9.53
CA ALA A 195 5.87 4.03 -8.79
C ALA A 195 5.60 4.05 -7.28
N MET A 196 4.38 4.45 -6.88
CA MET A 196 3.99 4.45 -5.47
C MET A 196 3.94 3.05 -4.88
N ASN A 197 3.34 2.09 -5.57
CA ASN A 197 3.27 0.70 -5.14
C ASN A 197 4.67 0.11 -4.98
N THR A 198 5.58 0.39 -5.93
CA THR A 198 6.98 -0.07 -5.85
C THR A 198 7.70 0.53 -4.65
N CYS A 199 7.54 1.84 -4.40
CA CYS A 199 8.12 2.49 -3.23
C CYS A 199 7.54 1.94 -1.92
N LEU A 200 6.22 1.88 -1.77
CA LEU A 200 5.58 1.43 -0.52
C LEU A 200 5.81 -0.06 -0.23
N ALA A 201 5.97 -0.89 -1.26
CA ALA A 201 6.37 -2.29 -1.09
C ALA A 201 7.84 -2.45 -0.64
N ASN A 202 8.67 -1.41 -0.77
CA ASN A 202 10.08 -1.40 -0.38
C ASN A 202 10.28 -0.64 0.94
N SER A 203 10.72 -1.37 1.98
CA SER A 203 10.94 -0.78 3.31
C SER A 203 11.99 0.33 3.31
N GLU A 204 13.05 0.22 2.49
CA GLU A 204 14.09 1.24 2.40
C GLU A 204 13.57 2.52 1.74
N CYS A 205 12.60 2.43 0.82
CA CYS A 205 11.95 3.62 0.26
C CYS A 205 11.09 4.34 1.31
N LEU A 206 10.35 3.58 2.12
CA LEU A 206 9.56 4.11 3.23
C LEU A 206 10.42 4.76 4.30
N ASP A 207 11.51 4.11 4.69
CA ASP A 207 12.46 4.64 5.67
C ASP A 207 13.16 5.90 5.14
N LEU A 208 13.57 5.90 3.87
CA LEU A 208 14.12 7.08 3.20
C LEU A 208 13.11 8.24 3.21
N TYR A 209 11.87 7.97 2.79
CA TYR A 209 10.80 8.95 2.76
C TYR A 209 10.52 9.52 4.16
N GLY A 210 10.39 8.65 5.15
CA GLY A 210 10.20 9.02 6.56
C GLY A 210 11.34 9.91 7.06
N CYS A 211 12.59 9.53 6.78
CA CYS A 211 13.78 10.29 7.14
C CYS A 211 13.79 11.68 6.50
N LEU A 212 13.60 11.78 5.18
CA LEU A 212 13.56 13.04 4.44
C LEU A 212 12.47 13.98 4.98
N SER A 213 11.36 13.39 5.40
CA SER A 213 10.22 14.15 5.87
C SER A 213 10.37 14.69 7.30
N ALA A 214 11.22 14.06 8.11
CA ALA A 214 11.62 14.55 9.42
C ALA A 214 12.66 15.68 9.30
N CYS A 215 13.37 15.77 8.18
CA CYS A 215 14.29 16.86 7.91
C CYS A 215 13.55 18.19 7.66
N GLY A 216 14.17 19.30 8.05
CA GLY A 216 13.67 20.62 7.64
C GLY A 216 13.93 20.86 6.14
N GLN A 217 13.05 21.60 5.45
CA GLN A 217 13.15 21.86 4.00
C GLN A 217 14.52 22.33 3.50
N ASN A 218 15.33 22.97 4.35
CA ASN A 218 16.65 23.50 4.00
C ASN A 218 17.81 22.76 4.68
N ASP A 219 17.56 21.64 5.35
CA ASP A 219 18.60 20.84 6.02
C ASP A 219 19.22 19.83 5.05
N LEU A 220 20.08 20.34 4.17
CA LEU A 220 20.78 19.52 3.18
C LEU A 220 21.68 18.44 3.82
N SER A 221 22.18 18.69 5.04
CA SER A 221 23.00 17.69 5.74
C SER A 221 22.14 16.52 6.20
N CYS A 222 20.94 16.81 6.72
CA CYS A 222 19.95 15.80 7.07
C CYS A 222 19.51 14.99 5.83
N HIS A 223 19.15 15.67 4.73
CA HIS A 223 18.75 14.99 3.49
C HIS A 223 19.85 14.07 2.96
N GLN A 224 21.09 14.55 2.92
CA GLN A 224 22.23 13.73 2.48
C GLN A 224 22.46 12.53 3.41
N GLY A 225 22.22 12.68 4.72
CA GLY A 225 22.23 11.59 5.68
C GLY A 225 21.22 10.51 5.31
N CYS A 226 19.95 10.90 5.09
CA CYS A 226 18.89 9.97 4.72
C CYS A 226 19.22 9.17 3.44
N TYR A 227 19.70 9.84 2.39
CA TYR A 227 20.11 9.15 1.15
C TYR A 227 21.29 8.19 1.36
N ASN A 228 22.21 8.51 2.26
CA ASN A 228 23.33 7.62 2.57
C ASN A 228 22.90 6.41 3.42
N ASP A 229 21.92 6.61 4.31
CA ASP A 229 21.44 5.58 5.22
C ASP A 229 20.47 4.60 4.52
N HIS A 230 19.77 5.05 3.46
CA HIS A 230 18.78 4.27 2.71
C HIS A 230 19.03 4.26 1.20
N PRO A 231 20.17 3.71 0.72
CA PRO A 231 20.54 3.74 -0.69
C PRO A 231 19.59 2.94 -1.59
N ASP A 232 18.99 1.87 -1.08
CA ASP A 232 18.08 1.00 -1.85
C ASP A 232 16.66 1.59 -1.97
N GLY A 233 16.36 2.66 -1.23
CA GLY A 233 15.13 3.42 -1.34
C GLY A 233 15.18 4.54 -2.39
N ILE A 234 16.37 4.85 -2.94
CA ILE A 234 16.57 6.00 -3.82
C ILE A 234 15.86 5.81 -5.16
N GLU A 235 16.15 4.72 -5.87
CA GLU A 235 15.57 4.44 -7.18
C GLU A 235 14.03 4.46 -7.17
N PRO A 236 13.33 3.73 -6.27
CA PRO A 236 11.86 3.79 -6.23
C PRO A 236 11.32 5.15 -5.81
N LEU A 237 12.05 5.93 -5.01
CA LEU A 237 11.63 7.29 -4.67
C LEU A 237 11.82 8.25 -5.86
N GLU A 238 12.91 8.12 -6.62
CA GLU A 238 13.14 8.88 -7.84
C GLU A 238 12.03 8.62 -8.87
N ASP A 239 11.58 7.38 -9.02
CA ASP A 239 10.45 7.02 -9.90
C ASP A 239 9.15 7.75 -9.50
N VAL A 240 8.88 7.86 -8.19
CA VAL A 240 7.72 8.61 -7.68
C VAL A 240 7.86 10.10 -7.99
N LEU A 241 9.05 10.68 -7.79
CA LEU A 241 9.30 12.10 -8.07
C LEU A 241 9.19 12.41 -9.56
N ASP A 242 9.78 11.57 -10.41
CA ASP A 242 9.71 11.70 -11.87
C ASP A 242 8.25 11.60 -12.34
N CYS A 243 7.48 10.64 -11.82
CA CYS A 243 6.08 10.51 -12.17
C CYS A 243 5.23 11.69 -11.69
N THR A 244 5.45 12.21 -10.48
CA THR A 244 4.64 13.32 -9.93
C THR A 244 4.96 14.68 -10.57
N SER A 245 6.18 14.86 -11.08
CA SER A 245 6.64 16.11 -11.70
C SER A 245 5.86 16.54 -12.95
N GLY A 246 5.10 15.64 -13.58
CA GLY A 246 4.28 15.95 -14.74
C GLY A 246 2.79 16.13 -14.39
N PRO A 247 2.03 15.04 -14.28
CA PRO A 247 0.58 15.06 -14.09
C PRO A 247 0.10 15.72 -12.78
N CYS A 248 0.94 15.76 -11.74
CA CYS A 248 0.52 16.22 -10.41
C CYS A 248 1.10 17.58 -9.99
N GLU A 249 1.82 18.28 -10.88
CA GLU A 249 2.46 19.56 -10.57
C GLU A 249 1.47 20.60 -10.02
N ASP A 250 0.28 20.71 -10.63
CA ASP A 250 -0.75 21.66 -10.22
C ASP A 250 -1.37 21.33 -8.84
N SER A 251 -1.42 20.03 -8.48
CA SER A 251 -1.99 19.56 -7.21
C SER A 251 -0.98 19.63 -6.06
N CYS A 252 0.31 19.68 -6.36
CA CYS A 252 1.40 19.58 -5.39
C CYS A 252 2.08 20.92 -5.04
N ASN A 253 1.70 22.03 -5.68
CA ASN A 253 2.26 23.39 -5.46
C ASN A 253 1.31 24.33 -4.69
#